data_AF-A0AA47NAB1-F1
#
_entry.id   AF-A0AA47NAB1-F1
#
_cell.length_a   1.000
_cell.length_b   1.000
_cell.length_c   1.000
_cell.angle_alpha   90.00
_cell.angle_beta   90.00
_cell.angle_gamma   90.00
#
_symmetry.space_group_name_H-M   'P 1'
#
loop_
_entity.id
_entity.type
_entity.pdbx_description
1 polymer ?
#
loop_
_entity_poly.entity_id
_entity_poly.type
_entity_poly.pdbx_seq_one_letter_code
_entity_poly.pdbx_strand_id
1 'polypeptide(L)'
;MFYQSVVASTIFFAVVSWGAGIRTKDANRLNKLIKKAEPVVGSQLVTVEEVVEERMLAKLLATMANPSHALHTTLDQLRSSFSNRLIQPRCKKERYRKSFLPTAIRLYNTSASVRSTITHMD
;
A
#
# COMPACT_ATOMS: atom_id res chain seq x y z
N MET A 1 14.88 -16.16 15.28
CA MET A 1 14.61 -14.72 15.04
C MET A 1 14.92 -14.27 13.60
N PHE A 2 16.11 -14.55 13.06
CA PHE A 2 16.49 -14.11 11.70
C PHE A 2 15.55 -14.60 10.59
N TYR A 3 15.25 -15.90 10.54
CA TYR A 3 14.39 -16.49 9.50
C TYR A 3 13.00 -15.82 9.42
N GLN A 4 12.34 -15.66 10.57
CA GLN A 4 11.02 -15.03 10.64
C GLN A 4 11.04 -13.59 10.12
N SER A 5 12.07 -12.82 10.49
CA SER A 5 12.23 -11.44 10.01
C SER A 5 12.46 -11.37 8.50
N VAL A 6 13.33 -12.23 7.96
CA VAL A 6 13.64 -12.27 6.51
C VAL A 6 12.44 -12.73 5.68
N VAL A 7 11.73 -13.76 6.15
CA VAL A 7 10.53 -14.25 5.47
C VAL A 7 9.44 -13.18 5.49
N ALA A 8 9.20 -12.55 6.65
CA ALA A 8 8.22 -11.49 6.78
C ALA A 8 8.54 -10.30 5.86
N SER A 9 9.80 -9.84 5.83
CA SER A 9 10.20 -8.71 4.98
C SER A 9 10.03 -9.01 3.50
N THR A 10 10.36 -10.24 3.07
CA THR A 10 10.19 -10.69 1.69
C THR A 10 8.72 -10.74 1.29
N ILE A 11 7.85 -11.27 2.17
CA ILE A 11 6.41 -11.32 1.94
C ILE A 11 5.83 -9.91 1.87
N PHE A 12 6.16 -9.03 2.82
CA PHE A 12 5.66 -7.65 2.81
C PHE A 12 6.14 -6.88 1.57
N PHE A 13 7.38 -7.10 1.14
CA PHE A 13 7.88 -6.50 -0.10
C PHE A 13 7.12 -7.00 -1.33
N ALA A 14 6.82 -8.31 -1.41
CA ALA A 14 6.04 -8.89 -2.49
C ALA A 14 4.61 -8.34 -2.52
N VAL A 15 3.96 -8.21 -1.36
CA VAL A 15 2.63 -7.60 -1.18
C VAL A 15 2.61 -6.17 -1.72
N VAL A 16 3.59 -5.34 -1.38
CA VAL A 16 3.65 -3.94 -1.87
C VAL A 16 3.94 -3.87 -3.37
N SER A 17 4.76 -4.78 -3.90
CA SER A 17 5.18 -4.75 -5.30
C SER A 17 4.13 -5.30 -6.26
N TRP A 18 3.41 -6.35 -5.85
CA TRP A 18 2.51 -7.13 -6.72
C TRP A 18 1.08 -7.28 -6.19
N GLY A 19 0.79 -6.81 -4.98
CA GLY A 19 -0.50 -7.00 -4.33
C GLY A 19 -1.68 -6.44 -5.13
N ALA A 20 -1.52 -5.30 -5.78
CA ALA A 20 -2.55 -4.68 -6.62
C ALA A 20 -2.80 -5.45 -7.94
N GLY A 21 -1.87 -6.35 -8.30
CA GLY A 21 -1.96 -7.22 -9.46
C GLY A 21 -2.52 -8.60 -9.17
N ILE A 22 -2.79 -8.95 -7.90
CA ILE A 22 -3.24 -10.28 -7.52
C ILE A 22 -4.59 -10.62 -8.19
N ARG A 23 -4.74 -11.87 -8.62
CA ARG A 23 -6.03 -12.35 -9.13
C ARG A 23 -6.97 -12.61 -7.97
N THR A 24 -8.25 -12.31 -8.13
CA THR A 24 -9.29 -12.55 -7.12
C THR A 24 -9.31 -14.01 -6.64
N LYS A 25 -9.06 -14.97 -7.54
CA LYS A 25 -8.96 -16.40 -7.17
C LYS A 25 -7.83 -16.67 -6.16
N ASP A 26 -6.68 -16.04 -6.36
CA ASP A 26 -5.50 -16.25 -5.52
C ASP A 26 -5.65 -15.51 -4.19
N ALA A 27 -6.19 -14.29 -4.20
CA ALA A 27 -6.54 -13.55 -2.99
C ALA A 27 -7.56 -14.31 -2.13
N ASN A 28 -8.62 -14.85 -2.75
CA ASN A 28 -9.60 -15.70 -2.05
C ASN A 28 -8.97 -16.96 -1.45
N ARG A 29 -7.99 -17.57 -2.13
CA ARG A 29 -7.27 -18.73 -1.61
C ARG A 29 -6.45 -18.36 -0.38
N LEU A 30 -5.79 -17.21 -0.38
CA LEU A 30 -5.05 -16.70 0.77
C LEU A 30 -6.00 -16.33 1.93
N ASN A 31 -7.10 -15.63 1.65
CA ASN A 31 -8.12 -15.30 2.65
C ASN A 31 -8.72 -16.56 3.31
N LYS A 32 -8.88 -17.66 2.56
CA LYS A 32 -9.27 -18.96 3.14
C LYS A 32 -8.22 -19.52 4.11
N LEU A 33 -6.93 -19.34 3.82
CA LEU A 33 -5.85 -19.75 4.74
C LEU A 33 -5.82 -18.88 5.99
N ILE A 34 -6.01 -17.56 5.81
CA ILE A 34 -6.14 -16.60 6.91
C ILE A 34 -7.29 -17.02 7.83
N LYS A 35 -8.48 -17.28 7.27
CA LYS A 35 -9.65 -17.76 8.02
C LYS A 35 -9.40 -19.07 8.79
N LYS A 36 -8.60 -19.98 8.25
CA LYS A 36 -8.21 -21.21 8.95
C LYS A 36 -7.20 -20.96 10.08
N ALA A 37 -6.41 -19.90 9.99
CA ALA A 37 -5.43 -19.52 11.01
C ALA A 37 -6.05 -18.72 12.17
N GLU A 38 -7.16 -18.02 11.95
CA GLU A 38 -7.84 -17.21 12.99
C GLU A 38 -8.07 -17.98 14.31
N PRO A 39 -8.61 -19.22 14.33
CA PRO A 39 -8.81 -19.95 15.58
C PRO A 39 -7.50 -20.37 16.27
N VAL A 40 -6.43 -20.56 15.50
CA VAL A 40 -5.10 -20.95 16.02
C VAL A 40 -4.41 -19.76 16.67
N VAL A 41 -4.56 -18.57 16.06
CA VAL A 41 -4.02 -17.32 16.60
C VAL A 41 -4.89 -16.77 17.73
N GLY A 42 -6.18 -17.12 17.77
CA GLY A 42 -7.13 -16.67 18.78
C GLY A 42 -7.67 -15.26 18.53
N SER A 43 -7.50 -14.72 17.32
CA SER A 43 -7.98 -13.39 16.95
C SER A 43 -8.46 -13.36 15.49
N GLN A 44 -9.30 -12.39 15.16
CA GLN A 44 -9.58 -12.09 13.76
C GLN A 44 -8.32 -11.58 13.08
N LEU A 45 -8.09 -12.03 11.85
CA LEU A 45 -6.94 -11.64 11.06
C LEU A 45 -7.41 -10.75 9.90
N VAL A 46 -6.61 -9.73 9.61
CA VAL A 46 -6.84 -8.82 8.47
C VAL A 46 -6.77 -9.57 7.14
N THR A 47 -7.60 -9.14 6.20
CA THR A 47 -7.65 -9.72 4.86
C THR A 47 -6.40 -9.37 4.05
N VAL A 48 -6.14 -10.13 2.97
CA VAL A 48 -5.02 -9.81 2.08
C VAL A 48 -5.17 -8.42 1.47
N GLU A 49 -6.38 -8.04 1.09
CA GLU A 49 -6.69 -6.74 0.49
C GLU A 49 -6.34 -5.59 1.44
N GLU A 50 -6.79 -5.67 2.69
CA GLU A 50 -6.47 -4.67 3.73
C GLU A 50 -4.96 -4.57 3.96
N VAL A 51 -4.26 -5.71 4.06
CA VAL A 51 -2.80 -5.72 4.24
C VAL A 51 -2.10 -5.10 3.02
N VAL A 52 -2.57 -5.35 1.80
CA VAL A 52 -2.02 -4.72 0.59
C VAL A 52 -2.20 -3.20 0.66
N GLU A 53 -3.41 -2.72 0.95
CA GLU A 53 -3.72 -1.29 0.97
C GLU A 53 -2.94 -0.54 2.05
N GLU A 54 -2.96 -1.06 3.28
CA GLU A 54 -2.26 -0.47 4.42
C GLU A 54 -0.75 -0.40 4.16
N ARG A 55 -0.15 -1.49 3.67
CA ARG A 55 1.29 -1.55 3.41
C ARG A 55 1.70 -0.68 2.23
N MET A 56 0.88 -0.58 1.18
CA MET A 56 1.14 0.31 0.06
C MET A 56 1.10 1.78 0.50
N LEU A 57 0.12 2.17 1.30
CA LEU A 57 0.02 3.50 1.88
C LEU A 57 1.21 3.81 2.79
N ALA A 58 1.53 2.92 3.71
CA ALA A 58 2.67 3.09 4.61
C ALA A 58 3.99 3.23 3.83
N LYS A 59 4.21 2.43 2.79
CA LYS A 59 5.40 2.54 1.95
C LYS A 59 5.44 3.85 1.16
N LEU A 60 4.30 4.32 0.65
CA LEU A 60 4.21 5.60 -0.04
C LEU A 60 4.56 6.76 0.90
N LEU A 61 3.96 6.79 2.09
CA LEU A 61 4.23 7.83 3.10
C LEU A 61 5.70 7.82 3.54
N ALA A 62 6.28 6.64 3.79
CA ALA A 62 7.71 6.51 4.10
C ALA A 62 8.61 7.01 2.96
N THR A 63 8.18 6.84 1.71
CA THR A 63 8.89 7.36 0.53
C THR A 63 8.78 8.88 0.42
N MET A 64 7.60 9.43 0.69
CA MET A 64 7.37 10.88 0.73
C MET A 64 8.14 11.54 1.88
N ALA A 65 8.28 10.88 3.02
CA ALA A 65 9.01 11.38 4.18
C ALA A 65 10.55 11.27 4.07
N ASN A 66 11.07 10.56 3.05
CA ASN A 66 12.51 10.36 2.86
C ASN A 66 13.02 11.07 1.59
N PRO A 67 13.62 12.27 1.71
CA PRO A 67 14.16 13.01 0.58
C PRO A 67 15.26 12.30 -0.21
N SER A 68 15.99 11.38 0.43
CA SER A 68 17.06 10.61 -0.22
C SER A 68 16.53 9.43 -1.05
N HIS A 69 15.22 9.16 -1.01
CA HIS A 69 14.64 8.06 -1.75
C HIS A 69 14.53 8.40 -3.24
N ALA A 70 14.92 7.48 -4.13
CA ALA A 70 14.93 7.71 -5.58
C ALA A 70 13.56 8.14 -6.17
N LEU A 71 12.46 7.66 -5.57
CA LEU A 71 11.10 8.05 -5.97
C LEU A 71 10.58 9.36 -5.33
N HIS A 72 11.31 9.96 -4.39
CA HIS A 72 10.85 11.14 -3.66
C HIS A 72 10.56 12.31 -4.59
N THR A 73 11.52 12.66 -5.46
CA THR A 73 11.38 13.76 -6.43
C THR A 73 10.18 13.56 -7.35
N THR A 74 9.93 12.32 -7.80
CA THR A 74 8.77 12.01 -8.63
C THR A 74 7.46 12.21 -7.87
N LEU A 75 7.38 11.79 -6.61
CA LEU A 75 6.17 11.98 -5.80
C LEU A 75 5.93 13.45 -5.48
N ASP A 76 6.99 14.22 -5.24
CA ASP A 76 6.90 15.64 -4.98
C ASP A 76 6.38 16.41 -6.21
N GLN A 77 6.85 16.07 -7.40
CA GLN A 77 6.31 16.61 -8.67
C GLN A 77 4.84 16.27 -8.90
N LEU A 78 4.37 15.14 -8.37
CA LEU A 78 2.96 14.75 -8.46
C LEU A 78 2.12 15.42 -7.37
N ARG A 79 2.70 16.13 -6.41
CA ARG A 79 1.95 16.79 -5.35
C ARG A 79 1.19 17.99 -5.90
N SER A 80 -0.13 17.97 -5.76
CA SER A 80 -0.97 19.11 -6.10
C SER A 80 -0.78 20.23 -5.08
N SER A 81 -0.40 21.42 -5.55
CA SER A 81 -0.28 22.63 -4.71
C SER A 81 -1.61 23.09 -4.12
N PHE A 82 -2.75 22.67 -4.67
CA PHE A 82 -4.08 23.13 -4.26
C PHE A 82 -4.80 22.18 -3.31
N SER A 83 -4.58 20.86 -3.41
CA SER A 83 -5.50 19.88 -2.80
C SER A 83 -4.83 18.85 -1.88
N ASN A 84 -3.51 18.96 -1.64
CA ASN A 84 -2.70 17.95 -0.93
C ASN A 84 -2.84 16.52 -1.48
N ARG A 85 -3.47 16.35 -2.65
CA ARG A 85 -3.62 15.10 -3.39
C ARG A 85 -2.42 14.88 -4.30
N LEU A 86 -2.17 13.61 -4.63
CA LEU A 86 -1.18 13.25 -5.64
C LEU A 86 -1.87 13.12 -7.00
N ILE A 87 -1.31 13.79 -8.00
CA ILE A 87 -1.77 13.75 -9.39
C ILE A 87 -1.51 12.35 -9.93
N GLN A 88 -2.54 11.74 -10.53
CA GLN A 88 -2.41 10.38 -11.03
C GLN A 88 -1.64 10.35 -12.35
N PRO A 89 -0.56 9.54 -12.46
CA PRO A 89 0.16 9.37 -13.70
C PRO A 89 -0.74 8.76 -14.79
N ARG A 90 -0.57 9.22 -16.04
CA ARG A 90 -1.28 8.62 -17.19
C ARG A 90 -0.83 7.17 -17.36
N CYS A 91 -1.78 6.25 -17.31
CA CYS A 91 -1.51 4.81 -17.44
C CYS A 91 -2.10 4.28 -18.75
N LYS A 92 -1.25 3.88 -19.70
CA LYS A 92 -1.71 3.24 -20.96
C LYS A 92 -1.86 1.72 -20.84
N LYS A 93 -1.09 1.07 -19.96
CA LYS A 93 -1.04 -0.38 -19.80
C LYS A 93 -1.65 -0.79 -18.47
N GLU A 94 -2.47 -1.85 -18.50
CA GLU A 94 -3.09 -2.39 -17.29
C GLU A 94 -2.06 -2.82 -16.24
N ARG A 95 -0.96 -3.42 -16.69
CA ARG A 95 0.17 -3.79 -15.83
C ARG A 95 0.73 -2.59 -15.06
N TYR A 96 0.84 -1.42 -15.70
CA TYR A 96 1.31 -0.21 -15.03
C TYR A 96 0.24 0.35 -14.08
N ARG A 97 -1.03 0.34 -14.49
CA ARG A 97 -2.17 0.75 -13.66
C ARG A 97 -2.27 -0.05 -12.35
N LYS A 98 -1.83 -1.31 -12.37
CA LYS A 98 -1.77 -2.24 -11.23
C LYS A 98 -0.41 -2.30 -10.53
N SER A 99 0.54 -1.45 -10.91
CA SER A 99 1.82 -1.33 -10.21
C SER A 99 1.69 -0.44 -8.96
N PHE A 100 2.77 -0.40 -8.17
CA PHE A 100 2.83 0.34 -6.92
C PHE A 100 2.39 1.80 -7.06
N LEU A 101 3.02 2.60 -7.95
CA LEU A 101 2.80 4.05 -8.00
C LEU A 101 1.34 4.45 -8.30
N PRO A 102 0.70 4.01 -9.41
CA PRO A 102 -0.67 4.41 -9.71
C PRO A 102 -1.69 3.90 -8.70
N THR A 103 -1.42 2.76 -8.06
CA THR A 103 -2.31 2.18 -7.05
C THR A 103 -2.17 2.90 -5.71
N ALA A 104 -0.94 3.12 -5.24
CA ALA A 104 -0.67 3.82 -3.99
C ALA A 104 -1.17 5.27 -4.05
N ILE A 105 -1.00 5.97 -5.17
CA ILE A 105 -1.55 7.32 -5.38
C ILE A 105 -3.09 7.32 -5.32
N ARG A 106 -3.73 6.34 -5.96
CA ARG A 106 -5.19 6.18 -5.90
C ARG A 106 -5.65 5.98 -4.46
N LEU A 107 -5.00 5.05 -3.74
CA LEU A 107 -5.28 4.77 -2.34
C LEU A 107 -5.08 6.02 -1.47
N TYR A 108 -4.00 6.77 -1.66
CA TYR A 108 -3.70 7.99 -0.91
C TYR A 108 -4.78 9.07 -1.11
N ASN A 109 -5.26 9.22 -2.35
CA ASN A 109 -6.29 10.19 -2.65
C ASN A 109 -7.67 9.79 -2.08
N THR A 110 -7.95 8.49 -1.98
CA THR A 110 -9.20 7.94 -1.44
C THR A 110 -9.18 7.79 0.07
N SER A 111 -8.02 7.59 0.69
CA SER A 111 -7.92 7.10 2.06
C SER A 111 -8.34 8.07 3.15
N ALA A 112 -8.56 9.37 2.85
CA ALA A 112 -9.11 10.41 3.74
C ALA A 112 -8.47 10.58 5.15
N SER A 113 -7.58 9.70 5.59
CA SER A 113 -6.88 9.70 6.88
C SER A 113 -5.69 10.66 6.89
N VAL A 114 -5.21 11.09 5.71
CA VAL A 114 -4.29 12.24 5.57
C VAL A 114 -5.05 13.57 5.64
N ARG A 115 -6.39 13.55 5.62
CA ARG A 115 -7.22 14.77 5.70
C ARG A 115 -7.50 15.21 7.15
N SER A 116 -7.35 14.32 8.14
CA SER A 116 -7.69 14.57 9.55
C SER A 116 -6.50 14.97 10.45
N THR A 117 -5.25 14.85 9.99
CA THR A 117 -4.06 15.30 10.75
C THR A 117 -3.70 16.77 10.51
N ILE A 118 -4.34 17.43 9.54
CA ILE A 118 -4.12 18.86 9.25
C ILE A 118 -5.14 19.77 9.96
N THR A 119 -6.28 19.23 10.43
CA THR A 119 -7.32 20.02 11.12
C THR A 119 -7.21 20.03 12.65
N HIS A 120 -6.09 19.61 13.24
CA HIS A 120 -5.93 19.59 14.70
C HIS A 120 -4.60 20.19 15.18
N MET A 121 -4.05 21.14 14.40
CA MET A 121 -2.96 22.02 14.79
C MET A 121 -3.21 23.46 14.29
N ASP A 122 -4.42 23.96 14.53
CA ASP A 122 -4.72 25.40 14.61
C ASP A 122 -5.43 25.65 15.94
#